data_AF-A0A1V4FM97-F1
#
_entry.id   AF-A0A1V4FM97-F1
#
_cell.length_a   1.000
_cell.length_b   1.000
_cell.length_c   1.000
_cell.angle_alpha   90.00
_cell.angle_beta   90.00
_cell.angle_gamma   90.00
#
_symmetry.space_group_name_H-M   'P 1'
#
loop_
_entity.id
_entity.type
_entity.pdbx_description
1 polymer ?
#
loop_
_entity_poly.entity_id
_entity_poly.type
_entity_poly.pdbx_seq_one_letter_code
_entity_poly.pdbx_strand_id
1 'polypeptide(L)'
;MTQIAANRKRELNDLRAKAYMDHRLSELVAFAVNDPAKMPKLEEAYPFVKDNMNQMEQPAEKEPDWKRDQAILMQQAQRIRQFNKDKGGGE
;
A
#
# COMPACT_ATOMS: atom_id res chain seq x y z
N MET A 1 -33.37 0.59 -28.49
CA MET A 1 -33.27 1.91 -27.81
C MET A 1 -32.79 1.81 -26.36
N THR A 2 -33.13 0.75 -25.61
CA THR A 2 -32.80 0.60 -24.17
C THR A 2 -31.30 0.43 -23.88
N GLN A 3 -30.55 -0.28 -24.73
CA GLN A 3 -29.12 -0.52 -24.54
C GLN A 3 -28.26 0.75 -24.72
N ILE A 4 -28.63 1.63 -25.67
CA ILE A 4 -27.93 2.91 -25.90
C ILE A 4 -28.08 3.82 -24.67
N ALA A 5 -29.27 3.88 -24.08
CA ALA A 5 -29.52 4.64 -22.86
C ALA A 5 -28.74 4.07 -21.67
N ALA A 6 -28.69 2.74 -21.53
CA ALA A 6 -27.90 2.07 -20.48
C ALA A 6 -26.40 2.36 -20.61
N ASN A 7 -25.86 2.33 -21.84
CA ASN A 7 -24.45 2.62 -22.10
C ASN A 7 -24.10 4.07 -21.78
N ARG A 8 -24.92 5.04 -22.22
CA ARG A 8 -24.73 6.46 -21.87
C ARG A 8 -24.78 6.70 -20.35
N LYS A 9 -25.65 5.99 -19.64
CA LYS A 9 -25.72 6.08 -18.17
C LYS A 9 -24.45 5.56 -17.51
N ARG A 10 -23.86 4.47 -18.01
CA ARG A 10 -22.57 3.95 -17.52
C ARG A 10 -21.46 4.97 -17.76
N GLU A 11 -21.33 5.46 -18.98
CA GLU A 11 -20.32 6.46 -19.34
C GLU A 11 -20.42 7.74 -18.48
N LEU A 12 -21.63 8.24 -18.25
CA LEU A 12 -21.84 9.40 -17.37
C LEU A 12 -21.47 9.12 -15.92
N ASN A 13 -21.73 7.91 -15.42
CA ASN A 13 -21.33 7.52 -14.08
C ASN A 13 -19.80 7.41 -13.96
N ASP A 14 -19.14 6.83 -14.97
CA ASP A 14 -17.68 6.72 -15.01
C ASP A 14 -17.01 8.10 -15.05
N LEU A 15 -17.54 9.02 -15.86
CA LEU A 15 -17.08 10.41 -15.92
C LEU A 15 -17.27 11.14 -14.58
N ARG A 16 -18.41 10.96 -13.92
CA ARG A 16 -18.67 11.54 -12.59
C ARG A 16 -17.74 10.97 -11.53
N ALA A 17 -17.52 9.66 -11.54
CA ALA A 17 -16.58 9.02 -10.63
C ALA A 17 -15.17 9.59 -10.83
N LYS A 18 -14.71 9.69 -12.08
CA LYS A 18 -13.41 10.29 -12.40
C LYS A 18 -13.29 11.73 -11.92
N ALA A 19 -14.28 12.57 -12.19
CA ALA A 19 -14.27 13.97 -11.76
C ALA A 19 -14.22 14.10 -10.23
N TYR A 20 -14.96 13.24 -9.51
CA TYR A 20 -14.91 13.19 -8.05
C TYR A 20 -13.51 12.80 -7.54
N MET A 21 -12.90 11.78 -8.12
CA MET A 21 -11.56 11.33 -7.75
C MET A 21 -10.51 12.43 -7.97
N ASP A 22 -10.52 13.07 -9.14
CA ASP A 22 -9.56 14.12 -9.49
C ASP A 22 -9.68 15.33 -8.55
N HIS A 23 -10.90 15.71 -8.18
CA HIS A 23 -11.15 16.79 -7.21
C HIS A 23 -10.62 16.43 -5.82
N ARG A 24 -10.89 15.23 -5.32
CA ARG A 24 -10.38 14.78 -4.02
C ARG A 24 -8.85 14.68 -4.02
N LEU A 25 -8.26 14.25 -5.13
CA LEU A 25 -6.81 14.22 -5.27
C LEU A 25 -6.21 15.62 -5.15
N SER A 26 -6.79 16.62 -5.82
CA SER A 26 -6.27 18.00 -5.76
C SER A 26 -6.39 18.59 -4.35
N GLU A 27 -7.48 18.32 -3.64
CA GLU A 27 -7.62 18.65 -2.21
C GLU A 27 -6.50 18.01 -1.37
N LEU A 28 -6.27 16.71 -1.54
CA LEU A 28 -5.22 15.97 -0.82
C LEU A 28 -3.83 16.52 -1.09
N VAL A 29 -3.52 16.86 -2.35
CA VAL A 29 -2.26 17.48 -2.74
C VAL A 29 -2.10 18.86 -2.10
N ALA A 30 -3.18 19.67 -2.07
CA ALA A 30 -3.15 20.97 -1.41
C ALA A 30 -2.89 20.84 0.11
N PHE A 31 -3.51 19.86 0.77
CA PHE A 31 -3.22 19.55 2.17
C PHE A 31 -1.79 19.07 2.38
N ALA A 32 -1.29 18.16 1.55
CA ALA A 32 0.07 17.63 1.68
C ALA A 32 1.15 18.71 1.57
N VAL A 33 0.93 19.73 0.73
CA VAL A 33 1.88 20.83 0.53
C VAL A 33 1.75 21.91 1.60
N ASN A 34 0.54 22.23 2.06
CA ASN A 34 0.31 23.36 2.96
C ASN A 34 0.28 22.95 4.45
N ASP A 35 -0.48 21.90 4.81
CA ASP A 35 -0.64 21.45 6.18
C ASP A 35 -0.91 19.92 6.23
N PRO A 36 0.16 19.10 6.27
CA PRO A 36 0.02 17.66 6.26
C PRO A 36 -0.64 17.11 7.53
N ALA A 37 -0.70 17.87 8.62
CA ALA A 37 -1.35 17.44 9.86
C ALA A 37 -2.88 17.41 9.76
N LYS A 38 -3.46 18.19 8.83
CA LYS A 38 -4.91 18.24 8.56
C LYS A 38 -5.34 17.33 7.41
N MET A 39 -4.48 16.44 6.95
CA MET A 39 -4.81 15.52 5.87
C MET A 39 -5.99 14.61 6.29
N PRO A 40 -7.10 14.59 5.53
CA PRO A 40 -8.22 13.71 5.85
C PRO A 40 -7.81 12.24 5.70
N LYS A 41 -8.44 11.37 6.49
CA LYS A 41 -8.17 9.93 6.41
C LYS A 41 -8.64 9.39 5.04
N LEU A 42 -8.02 8.31 4.58
CA LEU A 42 -8.33 7.71 3.28
C LEU A 42 -9.83 7.37 3.14
N GLU A 43 -10.44 6.92 4.23
CA GLU A 43 -11.85 6.56 4.31
C GLU A 43 -12.80 7.77 4.27
N GLU A 44 -12.33 8.95 4.65
CA GLU A 44 -13.10 10.20 4.62
C GLU A 44 -13.02 10.84 3.24
N ALA A 45 -11.84 10.78 2.60
CA ALA A 45 -11.65 11.24 1.23
C ALA A 45 -12.42 10.38 0.22
N TYR A 46 -12.44 9.06 0.43
CA TYR A 46 -13.06 8.08 -0.47
C TYR A 46 -14.01 7.14 0.28
N PRO A 47 -15.29 7.53 0.43
CA PRO A 47 -16.28 6.75 1.19
C PRO A 47 -16.49 5.32 0.66
N PHE A 48 -16.33 5.09 -0.64
CA PHE A 48 -16.46 3.78 -1.28
C PHE A 48 -15.37 2.77 -0.83
N VAL A 49 -14.29 3.23 -0.20
CA VAL A 49 -13.24 2.36 0.32
C VAL A 49 -13.73 1.62 1.57
N LYS A 50 -14.59 2.24 2.39
CA LYS A 50 -15.19 1.59 3.58
C LYS A 50 -15.98 0.34 3.21
N ASP A 51 -16.70 0.39 2.11
CA ASP A 51 -17.52 -0.72 1.62
C ASP A 51 -16.65 -1.91 1.15
N ASN A 52 -15.45 -1.62 0.61
CA ASN A 52 -14.51 -2.64 0.13
C ASN A 52 -13.63 -3.22 1.25
N MET A 53 -13.31 -2.44 2.30
CA MET A 53 -12.52 -2.94 3.43
C MET A 53 -13.26 -3.99 4.25
N ASN A 54 -14.60 -3.96 4.30
CA ASN A 54 -15.39 -5.01 4.95
C ASN A 54 -15.38 -6.34 4.18
N GLN A 55 -14.97 -6.35 2.90
CA GLN A 55 -14.93 -7.54 2.03
C GLN A 55 -13.52 -8.09 1.82
N MET A 56 -12.49 -7.28 2.07
CA MET A 56 -11.10 -7.73 2.08
C MET A 56 -10.71 -8.07 3.51
N GLU A 57 -10.77 -9.35 3.87
CA GLU A 57 -9.97 -9.88 4.96
C GLU A 57 -8.56 -9.29 4.83
N GLN A 58 -8.10 -8.59 5.86
CA GLN A 58 -6.79 -7.96 5.90
C GLN A 58 -5.75 -8.95 5.37
N PRO A 59 -5.06 -8.67 4.26
CA PRO A 59 -3.98 -9.56 3.85
C PRO A 59 -2.97 -9.55 4.99
N ALA A 60 -2.80 -10.70 5.64
CA ALA A 60 -1.90 -10.89 6.77
C ALA A 60 -0.61 -10.11 6.51
N GLU A 61 -0.27 -9.18 7.41
CA GLU A 61 0.88 -8.27 7.30
C GLU A 61 2.07 -9.05 6.74
N LYS A 62 2.34 -8.86 5.45
CA LYS A 62 3.43 -9.53 4.77
C LYS A 62 4.68 -8.97 5.43
N GLU A 63 5.39 -9.81 6.21
CA GLU A 63 6.57 -9.36 6.93
C GLU A 63 7.47 -8.56 5.98
N PRO A 64 7.86 -7.33 6.35
CA PRO A 64 8.57 -6.45 5.45
C PRO A 64 9.92 -7.09 5.07
N ASP A 65 10.25 -7.07 3.78
CA ASP A 65 11.33 -7.89 3.21
C ASP A 65 12.70 -7.68 3.89
N TRP A 66 12.96 -6.49 4.44
CA TRP A 66 14.18 -6.20 5.19
C TRP A 66 14.39 -7.12 6.42
N LYS A 67 13.31 -7.61 7.06
CA LYS A 67 13.42 -8.55 8.19
C LYS A 67 13.96 -9.90 7.75
N ARG A 68 13.58 -10.33 6.53
CA ARG A 68 14.08 -11.58 5.94
C ARG A 68 15.56 -11.46 5.61
N ASP A 69 15.95 -10.33 5.02
CA ASP A 69 17.35 -10.05 4.69
C ASP A 69 18.24 -9.97 5.95
N GLN A 70 17.73 -9.37 7.03
CA GLN A 70 18.42 -9.34 8.32
C GLN A 70 18.69 -10.75 8.87
N ALA A 71 17.71 -11.65 8.80
CA ALA A 71 17.86 -13.02 9.26
C ALA A 71 18.92 -13.79 8.44
N ILE A 72 18.92 -13.62 7.11
CA ILE A 72 19.91 -14.23 6.22
C ILE A 72 21.32 -13.74 6.56
N LEU A 73 21.49 -12.43 6.76
CA LEU A 73 22.78 -11.85 7.11
C LEU A 73 23.32 -12.40 8.44
N MET A 74 22.47 -12.52 9.47
CA MET A 74 22.86 -13.09 10.75
C MET A 74 23.31 -14.55 10.64
N GLN A 75 22.60 -15.37 9.86
CA GLN A 75 22.99 -16.77 9.61
C GLN A 75 24.34 -16.87 8.90
N GLN A 76 24.59 -16.02 7.89
CA GLN A 76 25.87 -15.99 7.19
C GLN A 76 27.02 -15.56 8.11
N ALA A 77 26.81 -14.53 8.93
CA ALA A 77 27.80 -14.07 9.90
C ALA A 77 28.14 -15.16 10.94
N GLN A 78 27.14 -15.92 11.39
CA GLN A 78 27.35 -17.06 12.30
C GLN A 78 28.19 -18.16 11.64
N ARG A 79 27.91 -18.51 10.38
CA ARG A 79 28.72 -19.50 9.62
C ARG A 79 30.17 -19.06 9.47
N ILE A 80 30.42 -17.78 9.17
CA ILE A 80 31.78 -17.24 9.04
C ILE A 80 32.52 -17.30 10.39
N ARG A 81 31.83 -16.96 11.49
CA ARG A 81 32.42 -17.06 12.85
C ARG A 81 32.77 -18.50 13.22
N GLN A 82 31.91 -19.47 12.90
CA GLN A 82 32.18 -20.88 13.11
C GLN A 82 33.37 -21.35 12.27
N PHE A 83 33.38 -21.05 10.98
CA PHE A 83 34.49 -21.39 10.10
C PHE A 83 35.83 -20.81 10.56
N ASN A 84 35.86 -19.55 10.98
CA ASN A 84 37.08 -18.92 11.50
C ASN A 84 37.54 -19.54 12.83
N LYS A 85 36.59 -19.99 13.68
CA LYS A 85 36.90 -20.67 14.93
C LYS A 85 37.48 -22.07 14.68
N ASP A 86 36.93 -22.79 13.70
CA ASP A 86 37.38 -24.14 13.33
C ASP A 86 38.74 -24.11 12.62
N LYS A 87 39.02 -23.05 11.84
CA LYS A 87 40.29 -22.86 11.14
C LYS A 87 41.40 -22.24 12.00
N GLY A 88 41.02 -21.59 13.11
CA GLY A 88 41.94 -21.00 14.10
C GLY A 88 42.31 -21.91 15.27
N GLY A 89 41.84 -23.16 15.29
CA GLY A 89 42.17 -24.17 16.31
C GLY A 89 43.39 -25.04 15.98
N GLY A 90 44.33 -24.52 15.18
CA GLY A 90 45.60 -25.16 14.84
C GLY A 90 46.77 -24.30 15.29
N GLU A 91 46.96 -24.17 16.61
CA GLU A 91 48.27 -23.96 17.24
C GLU A 91 48.71 -25.28 17.87
#